data_AF-A0A1T4YT79-F1
#
_entry.id   AF-A0A1T4YT79-F1
#
_cell.length_a   1.000
_cell.length_b   1.000
_cell.length_c   1.000
_cell.angle_alpha   90.00
_cell.angle_beta   90.00
_cell.angle_gamma   90.00
#
_symmetry.space_group_name_H-M   'P 1'
#
loop_
_entity.id
_entity.type
_entity.pdbx_description
1 polymer ?
#
loop_
_entity_poly.entity_id
_entity_poly.type
_entity_poly.pdbx_seq_one_letter_code
_entity_poly.pdbx_strand_id
1 'polypeptide(L)' 'MSIPLVRRTLPNGEKGPYEPLFPSDAVEKLDETQLIMLGAMAGMQEQIEVLTAKVAKYEGGEE' A
#
# COMPACT_ATOMS: atom_id res chain seq x y z
N MET A 1 -5.93 1.89 -19.84
CA MET A 1 -4.81 1.60 -18.90
C MET A 1 -5.36 0.93 -17.65
N SER A 2 -4.60 0.02 -17.01
CA SER A 2 -5.05 -0.71 -15.81
C SER A 2 -4.71 0.06 -14.54
N ILE A 3 -5.69 0.28 -13.66
CA ILE A 3 -5.50 0.96 -12.36
C ILE A 3 -4.72 0.02 -11.41
N PRO A 4 -3.68 0.49 -10.70
CA PRO A 4 -2.97 -0.33 -9.73
C PRO A 4 -3.89 -0.78 -8.60
N LEU A 5 -3.88 -2.08 -8.31
CA LEU A 5 -4.65 -2.71 -7.24
C LEU A 5 -3.78 -2.85 -5.99
N VAL A 6 -4.33 -2.49 -4.83
CA VAL A 6 -3.67 -2.60 -3.52
C VAL A 6 -4.50 -3.39 -2.54
N ARG A 7 -3.84 -3.98 -1.55
CA ARG A 7 -4.47 -4.82 -0.56
C ARG A 7 -4.42 -4.11 0.79
N ARG A 8 -5.57 -3.57 1.22
CA ARG A 8 -5.68 -2.83 2.48
C ARG A 8 -5.80 -3.79 3.67
N THR A 9 -5.21 -3.42 4.79
CA THR A 9 -5.39 -4.14 6.05
C THR A 9 -6.72 -3.73 6.66
N LEU A 10 -7.59 -4.71 6.91
CA LEU A 10 -8.89 -4.51 7.53
C LEU A 10 -8.72 -4.23 9.04
N PRO A 11 -9.73 -3.65 9.71
CA PRO A 11 -9.66 -3.34 11.15
C PRO A 11 -9.41 -4.57 12.04
N ASN A 12 -9.72 -5.77 11.54
CA ASN A 12 -9.46 -7.05 12.20
C ASN A 12 -8.03 -7.59 11.97
N GLY A 13 -7.16 -6.83 11.28
CA GLY A 13 -5.79 -7.21 10.96
C GLY A 13 -5.64 -8.12 9.74
N GLU A 14 -6.73 -8.56 9.13
CA GLU A 14 -6.69 -9.40 7.92
C GLU A 14 -6.44 -8.57 6.66
N LYS A 15 -5.80 -9.16 5.64
CA LYS A 15 -5.64 -8.52 4.33
C LYS A 15 -6.95 -8.60 3.56
N GLY A 16 -7.55 -7.45 3.27
CA GLY A 16 -8.78 -7.32 2.48
C GLY A 16 -8.62 -7.75 1.02
N PRO A 17 -9.68 -7.67 0.21
CA PRO A 17 -9.60 -7.92 -1.22
C PRO A 17 -8.69 -6.90 -1.93
N TYR A 18 -8.25 -7.23 -3.15
CA TYR A 18 -7.52 -6.29 -3.99
C TYR A 18 -8.48 -5.20 -4.48
N GLU A 19 -8.25 -3.97 -4.05
CA GLU A 19 -9.05 -2.80 -4.41
C GLU A 19 -8.22 -1.82 -5.23
N PRO A 20 -8.83 -1.06 -6.16
CA PRO A 20 -8.16 0.04 -6.83
C PRO A 20 -7.54 1.01 -5.83
N LEU A 21 -6.28 1.38 -6.04
CA LEU A 21 -5.59 2.35 -5.19
C LEU A 21 -6.33 3.70 -5.19
N PHE A 22 -6.88 4.07 -6.33
CA PHE A 22 -7.72 5.25 -6.49
C PHE A 22 -9.12 4.84 -6.95
N PRO A 23 -10.16 5.51 -6.44
CA PRO A 23 -11.49 5.35 -7.00
C PRO A 23 -11.49 5.86 -8.46
N SER A 24 -12.24 5.20 -9.32
CA SER A 24 -12.16 5.37 -10.78
C SER A 24 -12.44 6.79 -11.26
N ASP A 25 -13.20 7.57 -10.50
CA ASP A 25 -13.51 8.99 -10.70
C ASP A 25 -12.35 9.94 -10.34
N ALA A 26 -11.42 9.51 -9.49
CA ALA A 26 -10.19 10.24 -9.21
C ALA A 26 -9.16 10.06 -10.34
N VAL A 27 -9.17 8.92 -11.02
CA VAL A 27 -8.26 8.63 -12.15
C VAL A 27 -8.54 9.55 -13.35
N GLU A 28 -9.79 9.96 -13.56
CA GLU A 28 -10.15 10.92 -14.63
C GLU A 28 -9.76 12.37 -14.31
N LYS A 29 -9.51 12.69 -13.03
CA LYS A 29 -9.21 14.05 -12.55
C LYS A 29 -7.74 14.28 -12.23
N LEU A 30 -6.97 13.20 -12.05
CA LEU A 30 -5.56 13.25 -11.70
C LEU A 30 -4.70 13.15 -12.95
N ASP A 31 -3.68 14.00 -13.02
CA ASP A 31 -2.68 13.91 -14.08
C ASP A 31 -1.89 12.59 -13.96
N GLU A 32 -1.46 12.04 -15.10
CA GLU A 32 -0.78 10.74 -15.18
C GLU A 32 0.46 10.67 -14.27
N THR A 33 1.20 11.79 -14.20
CA THR A 33 2.36 11.94 -13.32
C THR A 33 1.99 11.76 -11.84
N GLN A 34 0.84 12.27 -11.42
CA GLN A 34 0.37 12.18 -10.04
C GLN A 34 -0.03 10.76 -9.68
N LEU A 35 -0.68 10.03 -10.59
CA LEU A 35 -1.03 8.62 -10.39
C LEU A 35 0.22 7.74 -10.23
N ILE A 36 1.25 7.98 -11.05
CA ILE A 36 2.54 7.27 -10.95
C ILE A 36 3.22 7.58 -9.62
N MET A 37 3.27 8.86 -9.22
CA MET A 37 3.87 9.26 -7.94
C MET A 37 3.16 8.62 -6.76
N LEU A 38 1.82 8.65 -6.73
CA LEU A 38 1.06 8.07 -5.63
C LEU A 38 1.17 6.54 -5.60
N GLY A 39 1.24 5.89 -6.76
CA GLY A 39 1.53 4.45 -6.85
C GLY A 39 2.93 4.10 -6.29
N ALA A 40 3.94 4.90 -6.62
CA ALA A 40 5.29 4.74 -6.08
C ALA A 40 5.33 4.95 -4.56
N MET A 41 4.61 5.96 -4.04
CA MET A 41 4.49 6.21 -2.60
C MET A 41 3.81 5.04 -1.87
N ALA A 42 2.72 4.50 -2.42
CA ALA A 42 2.04 3.33 -1.83
C ALA A 42 2.97 2.10 -1.79
N GLY A 43 3.73 1.84 -2.86
CA GLY A 43 4.71 0.75 -2.89
C GLY A 43 5.84 0.93 -1.87
N MET A 44 6.36 2.16 -1.69
CA MET A 44 7.35 2.45 -0.66
C MET A 44 6.78 2.26 0.75
N GLN A 45 5.52 2.64 0.97
CA GLN A 45 4.87 2.47 2.26
C GLN A 45 4.70 0.99 2.64
N GLU A 46 4.31 0.14 1.69
CA GLU A 46 4.24 -1.32 1.92
C GLU A 46 5.63 -1.90 2.26
N GLN A 47 6.69 -1.44 1.60
CA GLN A 47 8.06 -1.87 1.92
C GLN A 47 8.48 -1.44 3.33
N ILE A 48 8.13 -0.22 3.76
CA ILE A 48 8.41 0.29 5.10
C ILE A 48 7.66 -0.54 6.15
N GLU A 49 6.40 -0.90 5.91
CA GLU A 49 5.63 -1.75 6.83
C GLU A 49 6.26 -3.13 6.99
N VAL A 50 6.68 -3.75 5.87
CA VAL A 50 7.39 -5.04 5.89
C VAL A 50 8.71 -4.94 6.65
N LEU A 51 9.47 -3.87 6.45
CA LEU A 51 10.73 -3.65 7.15
C LEU A 51 10.51 -3.41 8.64
N THR A 52 9.54 -2.59 9.01
CA THR A 52 9.17 -2.33 10.41
C THR A 52 8.73 -3.63 11.11
N ALA A 53 7.92 -4.45 10.44
CA ALA A 53 7.52 -5.75 10.96
C ALA A 53 8.69 -6.73 11.10
N LYS A 54 9.69 -6.67 10.21
CA LYS A 54 10.92 -7.45 10.34
C LYS A 54 11.74 -6.97 11.54
N VAL A 55 11.95 -5.66 11.68
CA VAL A 55 12.69 -5.08 12.81
C VAL A 55 12.03 -5.46 14.14
N ALA A 56 10.71 -5.31 14.26
CA ALA A 56 9.97 -5.71 15.47
C ALA A 56 10.14 -7.20 15.82
N LYS A 57 10.25 -8.09 14.81
CA LYS A 57 10.55 -9.50 15.04
C LYS A 57 11.98 -9.76 15.52
N TYR A 58 12.94 -8.94 15.10
CA TYR A 58 14.32 -9.05 15.57
C TYR A 58 14.51 -8.41 16.96
N GLU A 59 13.82 -7.31 17.25
CA GLU A 59 13.83 -6.68 18.58
C GLU A 59 13.11 -7.53 19.65
N GLY A 60 12.12 -8.34 19.26
CA GLY A 60 11.46 -9.31 20.15
C GLY A 60 12.15 -10.68 20.26
N GLY A 61 13.37 -10.83 19.72
CA GLY A 61 14.12 -12.09 19.67
C GLY A 61 15.24 -12.23 20.71
N GLU A 62 15.35 -11.29 21.64
CA GLU A 62 16.21 -11.39 22.83
C GLU A 62 15.35 -11.57 24.11
N GLU A 63 14.52 -12.61 24.15
CA GLU A 63 14.04 -13.22 25.40
C GLU A 63 14.28 -14.73 25.40
#